data_AF-A0A068TY13-F1
#
_entry.id   AF-A0A068TY13-F1
#
_cell.length_a   1.000
_cell.length_b   1.000
_cell.length_c   1.000
_cell.angle_alpha   90.00
_cell.angle_beta   90.00
_cell.angle_gamma   90.00
#
_symmetry.space_group_name_H-M   'P 1'
#
loop_
_entity.id
_entity.type
_entity.pdbx_description
1 polymer ?
#
loop_
_entity_poly.entity_id
_entity_poly.type
_entity_poly.pdbx_seq_one_letter_code
_entity_poly.pdbx_strand_id
1 'polypeptide(L)'
;MIGLTVCQVVDTKSSEVQALILSPTRELAAQTEQVIQAIGEFINVQVHACIGGKSVGEDIRKLEHGVHVVSGTPGRVCDMIKRRTLRTRAIKLLILDESDEMLSRGFKDQIYDVYRYLPPELQVVLISATLPNEILEITSKFMTDPVRILVKRDELTLEASHSFEGIKQFFVAVEKEDWKFDTLCDLYDTLTITQAVIFCNTKRKVDWLSAKMIENNFTVSSMHGDMPQKERDEIMKHFREGNTRVLITTDVWARGLDVQQVSLVINYDLPNNRELYIHRIGRSGRFGRKGVAINFVKSDDIKILRDIEQYYSTQIDEMPMNVADLI
;
A
#
# COMPACT_ATOMS: atom_id res chain seq x y z
N MET A 1 6.70 -7.85 10.33
CA MET A 1 8.16 -8.08 10.17
C MET A 1 8.95 -6.83 10.53
N ILE A 2 8.76 -5.71 9.81
CA ILE A 2 9.46 -4.43 10.05
C ILE A 2 9.55 -4.08 11.54
N GLY A 3 8.41 -4.02 12.25
CA GLY A 3 8.42 -3.61 13.65
C GLY A 3 9.15 -4.55 14.61
N LEU A 4 9.14 -5.86 14.36
CA LEU A 4 9.91 -6.82 15.17
C LEU A 4 11.42 -6.60 14.98
N THR A 5 11.88 -6.49 13.73
CA THR A 5 13.29 -6.24 13.42
C THR A 5 13.77 -4.93 14.04
N VAL A 6 12.98 -3.87 13.91
CA VAL A 6 13.32 -2.55 14.46
C VAL A 6 13.40 -2.61 15.99
N CYS A 7 12.39 -3.17 16.66
CA CYS A 7 12.37 -3.25 18.13
C CYS A 7 13.52 -4.12 18.69
N GLN A 8 13.97 -5.13 17.95
CA GLN A 8 15.11 -5.97 18.34
C GLN A 8 16.45 -5.23 18.25
N VAL A 9 16.59 -4.31 17.30
CA VAL A 9 17.87 -3.67 16.97
C VAL A 9 18.07 -2.36 17.73
N VAL A 10 17.00 -1.60 17.98
CA VAL A 10 17.05 -0.27 18.61
C VAL A 10 17.43 -0.36 20.09
N ASP A 11 18.32 0.54 20.55
CA ASP A 11 18.62 0.76 21.96
C ASP A 11 17.77 1.94 22.49
N THR A 12 16.82 1.66 23.38
CA THR A 12 15.91 2.69 23.92
C THR A 12 16.51 3.54 25.05
N LYS A 13 17.78 3.30 25.41
CA LYS A 13 18.53 4.18 26.33
C LYS A 13 19.08 5.42 25.63
N SER A 14 19.22 5.37 24.30
CA SER A 14 19.69 6.49 23.47
C SER A 14 18.51 7.18 22.81
N SER A 15 18.35 8.50 23.00
CA SER A 15 17.27 9.29 22.38
C SER A 15 17.53 9.64 20.90
N GLU A 16 18.46 8.94 20.24
CA GLU A 16 18.82 9.18 18.85
C GLU A 16 18.13 8.23 17.87
N VAL A 17 17.93 8.72 16.64
CA VAL A 17 17.35 7.93 15.56
C VAL A 17 18.33 6.85 15.13
N GLN A 18 17.91 5.60 15.24
CA GLN A 18 18.71 4.41 14.97
C GLN A 18 18.19 3.60 13.77
N ALA A 19 16.91 3.73 13.45
CA ALA A 19 16.31 3.09 12.29
C ALA A 19 15.49 4.10 11.48
N LEU A 20 15.64 4.04 10.16
CA LEU A 20 14.89 4.83 9.20
C LEU A 20 14.09 3.89 8.28
N ILE A 21 12.78 4.11 8.20
CA ILE A 21 11.89 3.39 7.29
C ILE A 21 11.34 4.37 6.27
N LEU A 22 11.53 4.08 4.99
CA LEU A 22 10.95 4.85 3.89
C LEU A 22 9.81 4.07 3.25
N SER A 23 8.68 4.75 3.07
CA SER A 23 7.48 4.19 2.43
C SER A 23 6.98 5.12 1.32
N PRO A 24 6.33 4.60 0.26
CA PRO A 24 5.86 5.39 -0.88
C PRO A 24 4.71 6.34 -0.54
N THR A 25 3.89 5.99 0.45
CA THR A 25 2.70 6.76 0.82
C THR A 25 2.77 7.22 2.27
N ARG A 26 2.06 8.32 2.56
CA ARG A 26 2.01 8.93 3.89
C ARG A 26 1.26 8.02 4.87
N GLU A 27 0.21 7.36 4.38
CA GLU A 27 -0.64 6.48 5.17
C GLU A 27 0.11 5.21 5.57
N LEU A 28 0.95 4.68 4.69
CA LEU A 28 1.78 3.51 5.00
C LEU A 28 2.85 3.86 6.03
N ALA A 29 3.52 5.00 5.87
CA ALA A 29 4.49 5.47 6.86
C ALA A 29 3.86 5.66 8.25
N ALA A 30 2.65 6.24 8.33
CA ALA A 30 1.91 6.40 9.58
C ALA A 30 1.44 5.06 10.17
N GLN A 31 1.01 4.11 9.33
CA GLN A 31 0.67 2.76 9.78
C GLN A 31 1.90 2.04 10.34
N THR A 32 3.05 2.15 9.68
CA THR A 32 4.32 1.59 10.18
C THR A 32 4.71 2.17 11.53
N GLU A 33 4.56 3.49 11.74
CA GLU A 33 4.74 4.12 13.06
C GLU A 33 3.85 3.45 14.11
N GLN A 34 2.54 3.36 13.86
CA GLN A 34 1.58 2.76 14.80
C GLN A 34 1.92 1.30 15.13
N VAL A 35 2.30 0.51 14.13
CA VAL A 35 2.65 -0.90 14.32
C VAL A 35 3.93 -1.06 15.14
N ILE A 36 4.96 -0.24 14.89
CA ILE A 36 6.20 -0.28 15.67
C ILE A 36 5.94 0.15 17.12
N GLN A 37 5.14 1.21 17.33
CA GLN A 37 4.76 1.66 18.68
C GLN A 37 4.01 0.56 19.44
N ALA A 38 3.05 -0.12 18.81
CA ALA A 38 2.29 -1.21 19.43
C ALA A 38 3.17 -2.41 19.77
N ILE A 39 4.06 -2.84 18.87
CA ILE A 39 4.98 -3.96 19.11
C ILE A 39 6.00 -3.61 20.21
N GLY A 40 6.49 -2.37 20.21
CA GLY A 40 7.53 -1.89 21.12
C GLY A 40 7.03 -1.23 22.40
N GLU A 41 5.73 -1.38 22.73
CA GLU A 41 5.11 -0.76 23.92
C GLU A 41 5.91 -1.07 25.20
N PHE A 42 6.28 -2.34 25.39
CA PHE A 42 6.98 -2.80 26.59
C PHE A 42 8.47 -2.46 26.64
N ILE A 43 9.05 -1.92 25.56
CA ILE A 43 10.44 -1.44 25.52
C ILE A 43 10.53 0.10 25.49
N ASN A 44 9.38 0.79 25.54
CA ASN A 44 9.26 2.25 25.46
C ASN A 44 9.89 2.86 24.20
N VAL A 45 9.75 2.17 23.06
CA VAL A 45 10.24 2.71 21.78
C VAL A 45 9.52 4.01 21.43
N GLN A 46 10.26 4.96 20.88
CA GLN A 46 9.73 6.24 20.41
C GLN A 46 9.89 6.25 18.89
N VAL A 47 8.76 6.38 18.20
CA VAL A 47 8.69 6.33 16.75
C VAL A 47 7.93 7.56 16.29
N HIS A 48 8.39 8.17 15.20
CA HIS A 48 7.69 9.33 14.60
C HIS A 48 7.53 9.16 13.09
N ALA A 49 6.34 9.44 12.57
CA ALA A 49 6.09 9.49 11.13
C ALA A 49 6.37 10.88 10.52
N CYS A 50 7.47 10.99 9.77
CA CYS A 50 7.83 12.16 8.97
C CYS A 50 7.13 12.12 7.59
N ILE A 51 5.94 12.68 7.50
CA ILE A 51 5.11 12.67 6.29
C ILE A 51 4.70 14.07 5.81
N GLY A 52 4.60 14.24 4.49
CA GLY A 52 4.12 15.48 3.87
C GLY A 52 2.68 15.84 4.29
N GLY A 53 2.30 17.12 4.17
CA GLY A 53 0.94 17.58 4.51
C GLY A 53 0.66 17.78 6.01
N LYS A 54 1.57 17.35 6.90
CA LYS A 54 1.56 17.70 8.33
C LYS A 54 2.50 18.86 8.65
N SER A 55 2.32 19.47 9.83
CA SER A 55 3.09 20.62 10.30
C SER A 55 4.58 20.27 10.42
N VAL A 56 5.42 20.99 9.67
CA VAL A 56 6.88 20.86 9.76
C VAL A 56 7.38 21.22 11.16
N GLY A 57 6.77 22.21 11.82
CA GLY A 57 7.15 22.60 13.18
C GLY A 57 6.88 21.51 14.21
N GLU A 58 5.85 20.68 14.00
CA GLU A 58 5.58 19.53 14.88
C GLU A 58 6.62 18.43 14.67
N ASP A 59 6.97 18.12 13.41
CA ASP A 59 8.04 17.17 13.10
C ASP A 59 9.36 17.59 13.76
N ILE A 60 9.71 18.88 13.64
CA ILE A 60 10.93 19.43 14.24
C ILE A 60 10.91 19.22 15.76
N ARG A 61 9.83 19.60 16.44
CA ARG A 61 9.71 19.45 17.90
C ARG A 61 9.84 18.00 18.34
N LYS A 62 9.19 17.06 17.64
CA LYS A 62 9.26 15.63 17.97
C LYS A 62 10.66 15.06 17.75
N LEU A 63 11.31 15.40 16.64
CA LEU A 63 12.69 14.99 16.37
C LEU A 63 13.69 15.59 17.38
N GLU A 64 13.50 16.84 17.81
CA GLU A 64 14.32 17.50 18.83
C GLU A 64 14.11 16.91 20.24
N HIS A 65 12.90 16.46 20.55
CA HIS A 65 12.62 15.74 21.80
C HIS A 65 13.37 14.40 21.88
N GLY A 66 13.69 13.82 20.72
CA GLY A 66 14.40 12.56 20.60
C GLY A 66 13.43 11.41 20.31
N VAL A 67 13.69 10.71 19.21
CA VAL A 67 12.97 9.50 18.81
C VAL A 67 13.97 8.46 18.38
N HIS A 68 13.62 7.19 18.55
CA HIS A 68 14.49 6.07 18.22
C HIS A 68 14.37 5.64 16.76
N VAL A 69 13.19 5.86 16.18
CA VAL A 69 12.82 5.38 14.85
C VAL A 69 12.08 6.49 14.11
N VAL A 70 12.43 6.67 12.83
CA VAL A 70 11.66 7.51 11.92
C VAL A 70 11.07 6.64 10.82
N SER A 71 9.76 6.72 10.65
CA SER A 71 9.04 6.21 9.48
C SER A 71 8.65 7.39 8.60
N GLY A 72 8.72 7.32 7.27
CA GLY A 72 8.37 8.51 6.50
C GLY A 72 8.39 8.35 4.99
N THR A 73 7.86 9.38 4.32
CA THR A 73 7.97 9.51 2.86
C THR A 73 9.30 10.17 2.49
N PRO A 74 9.98 9.76 1.39
CA PRO A 74 11.32 10.26 1.04
C PRO A 74 11.45 11.78 1.04
N GLY A 75 10.48 12.49 0.46
CA GLY A 75 10.51 13.95 0.40
C GLY A 75 10.56 14.65 1.77
N ARG A 76 9.69 14.27 2.71
CA ARG A 76 9.66 14.88 4.06
C ARG A 76 10.89 14.47 4.88
N VAL A 77 11.32 13.22 4.79
CA VAL A 77 12.54 12.75 5.46
C VAL A 77 13.77 13.53 4.96
N CYS A 78 13.91 13.66 3.64
CA CYS A 78 15.00 14.39 3.02
C CYS A 78 15.02 15.87 3.46
N ASP A 79 13.84 16.52 3.54
CA ASP A 79 13.72 17.89 4.07
C ASP A 79 14.20 17.97 5.53
N MET A 80 13.80 17.04 6.40
CA MET A 80 14.22 17.04 7.81
C MET A 80 15.72 16.80 7.98
N ILE A 81 16.33 15.99 7.12
CA ILE A 81 17.79 15.78 7.08
C ILE A 81 18.50 17.05 6.61
N LYS A 82 18.05 17.65 5.50
CA LYS A 82 18.65 18.89 4.94
C LYS A 82 18.59 20.06 5.91
N ARG A 83 17.52 20.14 6.73
CA ARG A 83 17.37 21.11 7.83
C ARG A 83 18.24 20.81 9.06
N ARG A 84 18.92 19.67 9.10
CA ARG A 84 19.72 19.16 10.23
C ARG A 84 18.91 18.85 11.48
N THR A 85 17.59 18.74 11.35
CA THR A 85 16.71 18.36 12.45
C THR A 85 16.68 16.86 12.65
N LEU A 86 16.61 16.09 11.55
CA LEU A 86 16.84 14.65 11.59
C LEU A 86 18.35 14.37 11.52
N ARG A 87 18.94 14.05 12.66
CA ARG A 87 20.35 13.67 12.75
C ARG A 87 20.51 12.19 12.39
N THR A 88 21.38 11.90 11.42
CA THR A 88 21.51 10.56 10.84
C THR A 88 22.66 9.74 11.43
N ARG A 89 23.50 10.32 12.29
CA ARG A 89 24.75 9.71 12.77
C ARG A 89 24.61 8.34 13.44
N ALA A 90 23.49 8.11 14.12
CA ALA A 90 23.23 6.89 14.88
C ALA A 90 22.39 5.87 14.09
N ILE A 91 22.01 6.19 12.86
CA ILE A 91 21.19 5.31 12.02
C ILE A 91 22.05 4.12 11.57
N LYS A 92 21.63 2.93 12.00
CA LYS A 92 22.26 1.64 11.67
C LYS A 92 21.42 0.80 10.71
N LEU A 93 20.15 1.15 10.55
CA LEU A 93 19.18 0.39 9.75
C LEU A 93 18.37 1.32 8.84
N LEU A 94 18.39 1.04 7.54
CA LEU A 94 17.48 1.62 6.54
C LEU A 94 16.57 0.51 5.99
N ILE A 95 15.27 0.72 6.07
CA ILE A 95 14.27 -0.17 5.47
C ILE A 95 13.55 0.59 4.35
N LEU A 96 13.53 0.03 3.14
CA LEU A 96 12.64 0.49 2.07
C LEU A 96 11.44 -0.46 2.00
N ASP A 97 10.27 0.04 2.38
CA ASP A 97 9.01 -0.68 2.31
C ASP A 97 8.31 -0.39 0.97
N GLU A 98 7.69 -1.41 0.37
CA GLU A 98 7.19 -1.40 -1.01
C GLU A 98 8.29 -0.93 -1.99
N SER A 99 9.46 -1.57 -1.90
CA SER A 99 10.71 -1.13 -2.53
C SER A 99 10.69 -1.05 -4.06
N ASP A 100 9.88 -1.86 -4.73
CA ASP A 100 9.66 -1.79 -6.18
C ASP A 100 9.11 -0.41 -6.60
N GLU A 101 8.11 0.08 -5.89
CA GLU A 101 7.53 1.39 -6.15
C GLU A 101 8.52 2.50 -5.85
N MET A 102 9.18 2.38 -4.70
CA MET A 102 10.17 3.34 -4.22
C MET A 102 11.37 3.46 -5.17
N LEU A 103 11.79 2.35 -5.77
CA LEU A 103 12.93 2.31 -6.70
C LEU A 103 12.50 2.51 -8.16
N SER A 104 11.20 2.60 -8.44
CA SER A 104 10.64 2.96 -9.75
C SER A 104 10.80 4.45 -10.09
N ARG A 105 10.31 4.85 -11.27
CA ARG A 105 10.45 6.21 -11.83
C ARG A 105 9.66 7.23 -10.98
N GLY A 106 10.36 7.91 -10.06
CA GLY A 106 9.84 9.08 -9.33
C GLY A 106 10.46 9.28 -7.94
N PHE A 107 10.76 8.19 -7.22
CA PHE A 107 11.32 8.25 -5.86
C PHE A 107 12.80 7.89 -5.77
N LYS A 108 13.35 7.22 -6.79
CA LYS A 108 14.75 6.78 -6.84
C LYS A 108 15.76 7.89 -6.46
N ASP A 109 15.63 9.07 -7.07
CA ASP A 109 16.55 10.18 -6.81
C ASP A 109 16.39 10.71 -5.38
N GLN A 110 15.17 10.72 -4.85
CA GLN A 110 14.90 11.15 -3.47
C GLN A 110 15.48 10.16 -2.45
N ILE A 111 15.39 8.86 -2.71
CA ILE A 111 15.98 7.81 -1.87
C ILE A 111 17.50 7.91 -1.90
N TYR A 112 18.07 8.14 -3.09
CA TYR A 112 19.51 8.32 -3.22
C TYR A 112 20.00 9.57 -2.49
N ASP A 113 19.22 10.66 -2.55
CA ASP A 113 19.45 11.87 -1.77
C ASP A 113 19.47 11.57 -0.27
N VAL A 114 18.50 10.80 0.26
CA VAL A 114 18.48 10.39 1.67
C VAL A 114 19.69 9.52 2.02
N TYR A 115 19.96 8.50 1.21
CA TYR A 115 21.02 7.51 1.43
C TYR A 115 22.41 8.17 1.58
N ARG A 116 22.68 9.23 0.81
CA ARG A 116 23.95 9.98 0.86
C ARG A 116 24.24 10.65 2.21
N TYR A 117 23.23 10.89 3.04
CA TYR A 117 23.41 11.45 4.38
C TYR A 117 23.49 10.39 5.48
N LEU A 118 23.34 9.11 5.14
CA LEU A 118 23.37 8.02 6.11
C LEU A 118 24.81 7.56 6.37
N PRO A 119 25.08 6.93 7.53
CA PRO A 119 26.40 6.40 7.85
C PRO A 119 26.86 5.32 6.85
N PRO A 120 28.19 5.11 6.70
CA PRO A 120 28.73 4.11 5.78
C PRO A 120 28.46 2.66 6.24
N GLU A 121 28.45 2.41 7.55
CA GLU A 121 28.13 1.10 8.15
C GLU A 121 26.62 0.99 8.39
N LEU A 122 25.85 0.93 7.29
CA LEU A 122 24.40 0.88 7.30
C LEU A 122 23.89 -0.48 6.83
N GLN A 123 23.05 -1.14 7.63
CA GLN A 123 22.27 -2.27 7.16
C GLN A 123 21.10 -1.75 6.32
N VAL A 124 20.98 -2.22 5.08
CA VAL A 124 19.83 -1.92 4.22
C VAL A 124 18.95 -3.15 4.08
N VAL A 125 17.64 -2.97 4.24
CA VAL A 125 16.63 -4.01 4.07
C VAL A 125 15.60 -3.54 3.05
N LEU A 126 15.29 -4.40 2.09
CA LEU A 126 14.26 -4.16 1.07
C LEU A 126 13.10 -5.11 1.27
N ILE A 127 11.89 -4.58 1.25
CA ILE A 127 10.67 -5.35 1.40
C ILE A 127 9.72 -4.92 0.29
N SER A 128 9.26 -5.88 -0.50
CA SER A 128 8.13 -5.70 -1.42
C SER A 128 7.49 -7.05 -1.73
N ALA A 129 6.21 -7.02 -2.07
CA ALA A 129 5.51 -8.17 -2.64
C ALA A 129 6.01 -8.50 -4.05
N THR A 130 6.53 -7.50 -4.79
CA THR A 130 7.05 -7.70 -6.14
C THR A 130 8.49 -7.17 -6.23
N LEU A 131 9.38 -7.92 -6.89
CA LEU A 131 10.77 -7.52 -7.09
C LEU A 131 11.18 -7.80 -8.54
N PRO A 132 10.90 -6.85 -9.47
CA PRO A 132 11.35 -6.95 -10.85
C PRO A 132 12.89 -7.05 -10.93
N ASN A 133 13.40 -7.68 -11.99
CA ASN A 133 14.85 -7.81 -12.19
C ASN A 133 15.56 -6.45 -12.25
N GLU A 134 14.94 -5.43 -12.84
CA GLU A 134 15.48 -4.07 -12.89
C GLU A 134 15.68 -3.48 -11.47
N ILE A 135 14.80 -3.81 -10.53
CA ILE A 135 14.91 -3.39 -9.14
C ILE A 135 16.04 -4.14 -8.45
N LEU A 136 16.16 -5.46 -8.68
CA LEU A 136 17.26 -6.28 -8.17
C LEU A 136 18.63 -5.75 -8.63
N GLU A 137 18.75 -5.28 -9.87
CA GLU A 137 19.98 -4.65 -10.36
C GLU A 137 20.32 -3.36 -9.62
N ILE A 138 19.32 -2.55 -9.27
CA ILE A 138 19.50 -1.31 -8.51
C ILE A 138 20.00 -1.60 -7.09
N THR A 139 19.57 -2.71 -6.47
CA THR A 139 19.97 -3.07 -5.10
C THR A 139 21.48 -3.25 -4.95
N SER A 140 22.17 -3.66 -6.02
CA SER A 140 23.63 -3.85 -6.01
C SER A 140 24.43 -2.57 -5.76
N LYS A 141 23.79 -1.39 -5.89
CA LYS A 141 24.44 -0.08 -5.71
C LYS A 141 24.49 0.39 -4.26
N PHE A 142 23.64 -0.14 -3.38
CA PHE A 142 23.54 0.31 -1.99
C PHE A 142 23.38 -0.84 -0.98
N MET A 143 23.52 -2.09 -1.43
CA MET A 143 23.58 -3.27 -0.57
C MET A 143 24.89 -4.01 -0.82
N THR A 144 25.50 -4.52 0.25
CA THR A 144 26.70 -5.35 0.18
C THR A 144 26.33 -6.78 0.56
N ASP A 145 26.58 -7.73 -0.34
CA ASP A 145 26.29 -9.16 -0.19
C ASP A 145 24.90 -9.48 0.45
N PRO A 146 23.79 -9.04 -0.18
CA PRO A 146 22.47 -9.14 0.43
C PRO A 146 21.96 -10.59 0.45
N VAL A 147 21.45 -11.01 1.61
CA VAL A 147 20.64 -12.24 1.71
C VAL A 147 19.32 -12.03 0.97
N ARG A 148 18.98 -12.95 0.06
CA ARG A 148 17.77 -12.87 -0.76
C ARG A 148 16.78 -13.94 -0.35
N ILE A 149 15.61 -13.50 0.11
CA ILE A 149 14.46 -14.36 0.37
C ILE A 149 13.41 -13.97 -0.68
N LEU A 150 13.33 -14.76 -1.75
CA LEU A 150 12.46 -14.50 -2.89
C LEU A 150 11.40 -15.58 -2.99
N VAL A 151 10.17 -15.16 -3.29
CA VAL A 151 9.09 -16.07 -3.69
C VAL A 151 9.12 -16.18 -5.21
N LYS A 152 9.07 -17.40 -5.76
CA LYS A 152 9.05 -17.58 -7.21
C LYS A 152 7.78 -16.97 -7.80
N ARG A 153 7.82 -16.54 -9.06
CA ARG A 153 6.65 -15.94 -9.74
C ARG A 153 5.44 -16.85 -9.76
N ASP A 154 5.65 -18.12 -10.08
CA ASP A 154 4.59 -19.13 -10.09
C ASP A 154 4.08 -19.47 -8.67
N GLU A 155 4.83 -19.10 -7.63
CA GLU A 155 4.45 -19.21 -6.21
C GLU A 155 3.90 -17.89 -5.64
N LEU A 156 4.11 -16.74 -6.29
CA LEU A 156 3.43 -15.46 -5.96
C LEU A 156 1.94 -15.50 -6.31
N THR A 157 1.56 -16.53 -7.06
CA THR A 157 0.18 -16.87 -7.41
C THR A 157 -0.55 -17.38 -6.18
N LEU A 158 -1.87 -17.15 -6.16
CA LEU A 158 -2.72 -17.52 -5.05
C LEU A 158 -2.83 -19.04 -4.88
N GLU A 159 -2.46 -19.84 -5.88
CA GLU A 159 -2.58 -21.30 -5.85
C GLU A 159 -1.33 -22.02 -5.33
N ALA A 160 -0.15 -21.39 -5.36
CA ALA A 160 1.11 -22.03 -4.96
C ALA A 160 1.81 -21.35 -3.76
N SER A 161 1.36 -20.16 -3.33
CA SER A 161 1.66 -19.65 -2.00
C SER A 161 0.47 -19.85 -1.07
N HIS A 162 0.69 -20.59 0.03
CA HIS A 162 -0.25 -20.71 1.16
C HIS A 162 -0.66 -19.36 1.81
N SER A 163 -0.16 -18.23 1.30
CA SER A 163 -0.48 -16.87 1.76
C SER A 163 -1.71 -16.27 1.07
N PHE A 164 -2.13 -16.82 -0.08
CA PHE A 164 -3.02 -16.14 -1.02
C PHE A 164 -4.17 -17.01 -1.56
N GLU A 165 -4.25 -18.31 -1.23
CA GLU A 165 -5.36 -19.26 -1.57
C GLU A 165 -6.79 -18.76 -1.22
N GLY A 166 -6.93 -17.61 -0.56
CA GLY A 166 -8.20 -17.02 -0.16
C GLY A 166 -8.89 -16.12 -1.20
N ILE A 167 -8.22 -15.58 -2.23
CA ILE A 167 -8.85 -14.56 -3.12
C ILE A 167 -9.36 -15.16 -4.42
N LYS A 168 -10.70 -15.27 -4.57
CA LYS A 168 -11.33 -15.64 -5.84
C LYS A 168 -11.35 -14.45 -6.79
N GLN A 169 -11.01 -14.68 -8.04
CA GLN A 169 -10.88 -13.62 -9.03
C GLN A 169 -11.86 -13.82 -10.17
N PHE A 170 -12.62 -12.76 -10.47
CA PHE A 170 -13.61 -12.76 -11.53
C PHE A 170 -13.41 -11.57 -12.45
N PHE A 171 -13.94 -11.68 -13.68
CA PHE A 171 -14.15 -10.53 -14.54
C PHE A 171 -15.61 -10.44 -14.99
N VAL A 172 -16.05 -9.21 -15.24
CA VAL A 172 -17.31 -8.90 -15.90
C VAL A 172 -17.00 -8.16 -17.18
N ALA A 173 -17.33 -8.78 -18.31
CA ALA A 173 -17.19 -8.16 -19.61
C ALA A 173 -18.31 -7.14 -19.83
N VAL A 174 -17.93 -5.89 -20.08
CA VAL A 174 -18.85 -4.79 -20.38
C VAL A 174 -18.55 -4.23 -21.77
N GLU A 175 -19.56 -4.06 -22.61
CA GLU A 175 -19.35 -3.49 -23.95
C GLU A 175 -19.09 -1.99 -23.90
N LYS A 176 -19.71 -1.29 -22.93
CA LYS A 176 -19.66 0.16 -22.79
C LYS A 176 -19.17 0.56 -21.41
N GLU A 177 -18.47 1.68 -21.37
CA GLU A 177 -17.94 2.26 -20.11
C GLU A 177 -19.06 2.56 -19.11
N ASP A 178 -20.19 3.07 -19.58
CA ASP A 178 -21.31 3.45 -18.71
C ASP A 178 -21.97 2.23 -18.05
N TRP A 179 -21.91 1.05 -18.68
CA TRP A 179 -22.46 -0.19 -18.13
C TRP A 179 -21.69 -0.72 -16.92
N LYS A 180 -20.45 -0.26 -16.71
CA LYS A 180 -19.71 -0.55 -15.47
C LYS A 180 -20.44 -0.04 -14.24
N PHE A 181 -21.10 1.11 -14.36
CA PHE A 181 -21.84 1.68 -13.23
C PHE A 181 -23.07 0.85 -12.89
N ASP A 182 -23.84 0.45 -13.91
CA ASP A 182 -25.03 -0.38 -13.71
C ASP A 182 -24.63 -1.73 -13.09
N THR A 183 -23.57 -2.35 -13.61
CA THR A 183 -22.98 -3.58 -13.05
C THR A 183 -22.54 -3.38 -11.58
N LEU A 184 -21.96 -2.23 -11.26
CA LEU A 184 -21.55 -1.93 -9.89
C LEU A 184 -22.76 -1.89 -8.95
N CYS A 185 -23.84 -1.21 -9.34
CA CYS A 185 -25.07 -1.15 -8.56
C CYS A 185 -25.67 -2.55 -8.34
N ASP A 186 -25.76 -3.36 -9.41
CA ASP A 186 -26.28 -4.73 -9.32
C ASP A 186 -25.49 -5.60 -8.34
N LEU A 187 -24.16 -5.44 -8.31
CA LEU A 187 -23.29 -6.12 -7.34
C LEU A 187 -23.58 -5.68 -5.91
N TYR A 188 -23.84 -4.40 -5.66
CA TYR A 188 -24.18 -3.91 -4.32
C TYR A 188 -25.56 -4.37 -3.85
N ASP A 189 -26.51 -4.57 -4.77
CA ASP A 189 -27.84 -5.08 -4.44
C ASP A 189 -27.84 -6.59 -4.14
N THR A 190 -26.94 -7.34 -4.79
CA THR A 190 -26.87 -8.79 -4.70
C THR A 190 -25.97 -9.29 -3.56
N LEU A 191 -24.93 -8.53 -3.20
CA LEU A 191 -23.88 -8.97 -2.29
C LEU A 191 -23.98 -8.34 -0.91
N THR A 192 -23.92 -9.16 0.14
CA THR A 192 -23.72 -8.67 1.51
C THR A 192 -22.26 -8.27 1.72
N ILE A 193 -21.94 -7.04 1.39
CA ILE A 193 -20.57 -6.50 1.46
C ILE A 193 -20.25 -6.07 2.89
N THR A 194 -19.20 -6.65 3.49
CA THR A 194 -18.65 -6.16 4.77
C THR A 194 -17.95 -4.83 4.55
N GLN A 195 -16.83 -4.85 3.82
CA GLN A 195 -16.16 -3.68 3.31
C GLN A 195 -15.55 -3.96 1.94
N ALA A 196 -15.66 -2.98 1.04
CA ALA A 196 -15.16 -3.07 -0.32
C ALA A 196 -14.27 -1.88 -0.67
N VAL A 197 -13.31 -2.14 -1.55
CA VAL A 197 -12.45 -1.11 -2.15
C VAL A 197 -12.64 -1.12 -3.66
N ILE A 198 -12.94 0.03 -4.22
CA ILE A 198 -13.12 0.21 -5.66
C ILE A 198 -11.96 1.04 -6.20
N PHE A 199 -11.21 0.49 -7.15
CA PHE A 199 -10.07 1.16 -7.77
C PHE A 199 -10.42 1.77 -9.13
N CYS A 200 -10.11 3.06 -9.26
CA CYS A 200 -10.16 3.82 -10.52
C CYS A 200 -8.76 4.34 -10.87
N ASN A 201 -8.45 4.46 -12.16
CA ASN A 201 -7.10 4.87 -12.58
C ASN A 201 -6.84 6.39 -12.46
N THR A 202 -7.90 7.20 -12.34
CA THR A 202 -7.78 8.67 -12.29
C THR A 202 -8.58 9.29 -11.15
N LYS A 203 -8.05 10.38 -10.59
CA LYS A 203 -8.69 11.14 -9.49
C LYS A 203 -10.07 11.66 -9.91
N ARG A 204 -10.17 12.24 -11.11
CA ARG A 204 -11.43 12.72 -11.68
C ARG A 204 -12.51 11.63 -11.73
N LYS A 205 -12.12 10.39 -11.99
CA LYS A 205 -13.05 9.26 -12.05
C LYS A 205 -13.44 8.76 -10.65
N VAL A 206 -12.54 8.84 -9.67
CA VAL A 206 -12.89 8.63 -8.26
C VAL A 206 -13.97 9.62 -7.82
N ASP A 207 -13.79 10.91 -8.13
CA ASP A 207 -14.78 11.95 -7.78
C ASP A 207 -16.12 11.74 -8.47
N TRP A 208 -16.07 11.47 -9.79
CA TRP A 208 -17.27 11.20 -10.58
C TRP A 208 -18.03 9.97 -10.08
N LEU A 209 -17.34 8.87 -9.83
CA LEU A 209 -17.97 7.63 -9.38
C LEU A 209 -18.55 7.79 -7.97
N SER A 210 -17.83 8.49 -7.09
CA SER A 210 -18.30 8.81 -5.74
C SER A 210 -19.59 9.62 -5.77
N ALA A 211 -19.63 10.71 -6.54
CA ALA A 211 -20.83 11.53 -6.71
C ALA A 211 -22.01 10.69 -7.26
N LYS A 212 -21.77 9.89 -8.31
CA LYS A 212 -22.80 9.07 -8.94
C LYS A 212 -23.33 7.99 -7.99
N MET A 213 -22.49 7.38 -7.17
CA MET A 213 -22.91 6.42 -6.15
C MET A 213 -23.73 7.09 -5.04
N ILE A 214 -23.33 8.28 -4.58
CA ILE A 214 -24.07 9.05 -3.57
C ILE A 214 -25.46 9.46 -4.09
N GLU A 215 -25.56 9.90 -5.35
CA GLU A 215 -26.83 10.22 -6.02
C GLU A 215 -27.78 9.02 -6.08
N ASN A 216 -27.24 7.79 -6.07
CA ASN A 216 -28.00 6.54 -6.05
C ASN A 216 -28.16 5.96 -4.62
N ASN A 217 -28.02 6.81 -3.60
CA ASN A 217 -28.19 6.48 -2.17
C ASN A 217 -27.18 5.47 -1.60
N PHE A 218 -26.03 5.27 -2.25
CA PHE A 218 -24.95 4.47 -1.68
C PHE A 218 -24.10 5.31 -0.71
N THR A 219 -23.82 4.76 0.47
CA THR A 219 -22.90 5.39 1.43
C THR A 219 -21.47 4.98 1.08
N VAL A 220 -20.74 5.88 0.41
CA VAL A 220 -19.36 5.66 -0.03
C VAL A 220 -18.42 6.72 0.53
N SER A 221 -17.17 6.34 0.77
CA SER A 221 -16.05 7.27 0.94
C SER A 221 -15.19 7.25 -0.31
N SER A 222 -14.54 8.37 -0.62
CA SER A 222 -13.59 8.43 -1.73
C SER A 222 -12.29 9.08 -1.32
N MET A 223 -11.14 8.53 -1.75
CA MET A 223 -9.84 9.10 -1.41
C MET A 223 -8.88 9.10 -2.60
N HIS A 224 -8.18 10.23 -2.82
CA HIS A 224 -7.11 10.33 -3.82
C HIS A 224 -6.01 11.33 -3.41
N GLY A 225 -4.93 11.41 -4.19
CA GLY A 225 -3.73 12.17 -3.84
C GLY A 225 -3.86 13.70 -3.75
N ASP A 226 -4.87 14.32 -4.38
CA ASP A 226 -5.08 15.78 -4.30
C ASP A 226 -5.87 16.24 -3.07
N MET A 227 -6.38 15.30 -2.27
CA MET A 227 -7.13 15.66 -1.06
C MET A 227 -6.18 16.14 0.05
N PRO A 228 -6.59 17.14 0.85
CA PRO A 228 -5.87 17.55 2.05
C PRO A 228 -5.59 16.36 2.98
N GLN A 229 -4.41 16.33 3.62
CA GLN A 229 -4.02 15.20 4.47
C GLN A 229 -5.01 14.96 5.62
N LYS A 230 -5.57 16.03 6.21
CA LYS A 230 -6.55 15.93 7.29
C LYS A 230 -7.80 15.14 6.87
N GLU A 231 -8.31 15.42 5.68
CA GLU A 231 -9.47 14.73 5.12
C GLU A 231 -9.16 13.26 4.82
N ARG A 232 -7.97 12.98 4.29
CA ARG A 232 -7.49 11.60 4.06
C ARG A 232 -7.39 10.81 5.37
N ASP A 233 -6.85 11.42 6.42
CA ASP A 233 -6.75 10.81 7.75
C ASP A 233 -8.15 10.52 8.34
N GLU A 234 -9.11 11.42 8.18
CA GLU A 234 -10.51 11.25 8.62
C GLU A 234 -11.23 10.13 7.86
N ILE A 235 -11.11 10.10 6.53
CA ILE A 235 -11.68 9.03 5.69
C ILE A 235 -11.10 7.67 6.06
N MET A 236 -9.78 7.61 6.26
CA MET A 236 -9.11 6.38 6.68
C MET A 236 -9.57 5.88 8.04
N LYS A 237 -9.79 6.81 8.98
CA LYS A 237 -10.34 6.48 10.29
C LYS A 237 -11.74 5.90 10.16
N HIS A 238 -12.64 6.58 9.45
CA HIS A 238 -14.01 6.12 9.25
C HIS A 238 -14.10 4.77 8.53
N PHE A 239 -13.25 4.54 7.54
CA PHE A 239 -13.18 3.26 6.86
C PHE A 239 -12.64 2.16 7.77
N ARG A 240 -11.58 2.40 8.56
CA ARG A 240 -11.07 1.39 9.53
C ARG A 240 -12.06 1.06 10.66
N GLU A 241 -12.84 2.04 11.09
CA GLU A 241 -13.88 1.88 12.12
C GLU A 241 -15.14 1.19 11.59
N GLY A 242 -15.28 1.05 10.26
CA GLY A 242 -16.46 0.45 9.62
C GLY A 242 -17.65 1.41 9.49
N ASN A 243 -17.45 2.70 9.76
CA ASN A 243 -18.49 3.74 9.60
C ASN A 243 -18.87 3.88 8.12
N THR A 244 -17.89 3.69 7.23
CA THR A 244 -18.11 3.57 5.79
C THR A 244 -17.65 2.20 5.31
N ARG A 245 -18.50 1.55 4.51
CA ARG A 245 -18.25 0.19 4.01
C ARG A 245 -17.56 0.18 2.65
N VAL A 246 -17.63 1.28 1.91
CA VAL A 246 -17.11 1.36 0.54
C VAL A 246 -16.09 2.49 0.46
N LEU A 247 -14.90 2.16 -0.06
CA LEU A 247 -13.86 3.13 -0.36
C LEU A 247 -13.56 3.14 -1.86
N ILE A 248 -13.80 4.26 -2.53
CA ILE A 248 -13.43 4.49 -3.92
C ILE A 248 -12.10 5.23 -3.96
N THR A 249 -11.10 4.70 -4.65
CA THR A 249 -9.75 5.28 -4.58
C THR A 249 -8.91 5.03 -5.82
N THR A 250 -7.78 5.72 -5.91
CA THR A 250 -6.74 5.46 -6.91
C THR A 250 -5.66 4.52 -6.35
N ASP A 251 -4.63 4.23 -7.13
CA ASP A 251 -3.48 3.41 -6.71
C ASP A 251 -2.70 3.95 -5.50
N VAL A 252 -3.01 5.15 -5.02
CA VAL A 252 -2.52 5.67 -3.73
C VAL A 252 -2.87 4.70 -2.59
N TRP A 253 -3.95 3.92 -2.73
CA TRP A 253 -4.37 2.92 -1.74
C TRP A 253 -4.01 1.49 -2.08
N ALA A 254 -3.39 1.23 -3.25
CA ALA A 254 -3.12 -0.14 -3.67
C ALA A 254 -2.09 -0.84 -2.76
N ARG A 255 -1.18 -0.10 -2.10
CA ARG A 255 0.00 -0.66 -1.43
C ARG A 255 -0.01 -0.49 0.09
N GLY A 256 0.50 -1.49 0.81
CA GLY A 256 0.81 -1.50 2.26
C GLY A 256 -0.31 -1.28 3.29
N LEU A 257 -1.40 -0.58 2.95
CA LEU A 257 -2.48 -0.23 3.88
C LEU A 257 -3.33 -1.41 4.35
N ASP A 258 -3.40 -1.56 5.67
CA ASP A 258 -4.07 -2.66 6.35
C ASP A 258 -5.48 -2.30 6.81
N VAL A 259 -6.47 -2.94 6.19
CA VAL A 259 -7.86 -2.97 6.65
C VAL A 259 -8.34 -4.41 6.53
N GLN A 260 -8.27 -5.15 7.63
CA GLN A 260 -8.51 -6.59 7.63
C GLN A 260 -9.95 -6.99 7.24
N GLN A 261 -10.91 -6.07 7.37
CA GLN A 261 -12.33 -6.32 7.12
C GLN A 261 -12.72 -6.21 5.63
N VAL A 262 -11.79 -5.81 4.75
CA VAL A 262 -12.01 -5.76 3.30
C VAL A 262 -12.10 -7.19 2.77
N SER A 263 -13.28 -7.55 2.28
CA SER A 263 -13.57 -8.85 1.65
C SER A 263 -13.68 -8.75 0.14
N LEU A 264 -13.98 -7.56 -0.40
CA LEU A 264 -14.21 -7.36 -1.82
C LEU A 264 -13.31 -6.24 -2.38
N VAL A 265 -12.66 -6.53 -3.50
CA VAL A 265 -11.94 -5.54 -4.31
C VAL A 265 -12.60 -5.49 -5.68
N ILE A 266 -12.94 -4.28 -6.14
CA ILE A 266 -13.46 -4.05 -7.48
C ILE A 266 -12.45 -3.21 -8.24
N ASN A 267 -11.86 -3.79 -9.29
CA ASN A 267 -11.12 -3.03 -10.28
C ASN A 267 -12.12 -2.45 -11.28
N TYR A 268 -12.66 -1.26 -10.97
CA TYR A 268 -13.53 -0.53 -11.89
C TYR A 268 -12.77 -0.21 -13.17
N ASP A 269 -11.49 0.15 -13.03
CA ASP A 269 -10.53 0.17 -14.12
C ASP A 269 -9.45 -0.89 -13.87
N LEU A 270 -9.05 -1.62 -14.93
CA LEU A 270 -7.86 -2.47 -14.82
C LEU A 270 -6.62 -1.63 -14.51
N PRO A 271 -5.69 -2.14 -13.69
CA PRO A 271 -4.45 -1.45 -13.39
C PRO A 271 -3.60 -1.28 -14.65
N ASN A 272 -2.81 -0.19 -14.68
CA ASN A 272 -1.96 0.13 -15.84
C ASN A 272 -0.72 -0.78 -15.95
N ASN A 273 -0.38 -1.53 -14.91
CA ASN A 273 0.70 -2.50 -14.91
C ASN A 273 0.29 -3.76 -14.11
N ARG A 274 1.08 -4.83 -14.28
CA ARG A 274 0.80 -6.14 -13.69
C ARG A 274 1.02 -6.13 -12.19
N GLU A 275 2.07 -5.46 -11.72
CA GLU A 275 2.44 -5.40 -10.31
C GLU A 275 1.32 -4.78 -9.45
N LEU A 276 0.70 -3.69 -9.92
CA LEU A 276 -0.41 -3.04 -9.24
C LEU A 276 -1.62 -3.96 -9.08
N TYR A 277 -1.82 -4.92 -9.98
CA TYR A 277 -2.93 -5.88 -9.87
C TYR A 277 -2.87 -6.66 -8.55
N ILE A 278 -1.72 -7.27 -8.24
CA ILE A 278 -1.51 -8.02 -7.00
C ILE A 278 -1.67 -7.11 -5.77
N HIS A 279 -1.16 -5.88 -5.84
CA HIS A 279 -1.28 -4.92 -4.74
C HIS A 279 -2.76 -4.55 -4.47
N ARG A 280 -3.53 -4.27 -5.52
CA ARG A 280 -4.95 -3.95 -5.43
C ARG A 280 -5.75 -5.12 -4.87
N ILE A 281 -5.67 -6.31 -5.46
CA ILE A 281 -6.47 -7.46 -5.01
C ILE A 281 -6.06 -7.92 -3.60
N GLY A 282 -4.77 -7.81 -3.27
CA GLY A 282 -4.22 -8.08 -1.94
C GLY A 282 -4.64 -7.09 -0.85
N ARG A 283 -5.53 -6.13 -1.16
CA ARG A 283 -6.28 -5.40 -0.13
C ARG A 283 -7.32 -6.29 0.55
N SER A 284 -7.84 -7.29 -0.17
CA SER A 284 -8.68 -8.35 0.39
C SER A 284 -7.85 -9.56 0.81
N GLY A 285 -8.49 -10.53 1.46
CA GLY A 285 -7.88 -11.84 1.73
C GLY A 285 -6.72 -11.83 2.73
N ARG A 286 -6.65 -10.82 3.61
CA ARG A 286 -5.55 -10.68 4.58
C ARG A 286 -5.58 -11.76 5.66
N PHE A 287 -4.39 -12.21 6.08
CA PHE A 287 -4.20 -13.22 7.12
C PHE A 287 -4.95 -14.54 6.88
N GLY A 288 -5.01 -15.00 5.62
CA GLY A 288 -5.69 -16.23 5.25
C GLY A 288 -7.23 -16.14 5.23
N ARG A 289 -7.79 -14.92 5.35
CA ARG A 289 -9.23 -14.70 5.10
C ARG A 289 -9.54 -14.93 3.63
N LYS A 290 -10.78 -15.30 3.34
CA LYS A 290 -11.27 -15.31 1.97
C LYS A 290 -11.49 -13.88 1.47
N GLY A 291 -11.27 -13.67 0.19
CA GLY A 291 -11.51 -12.41 -0.50
C GLY A 291 -12.05 -12.66 -1.90
N VAL A 292 -12.63 -11.64 -2.49
CA VAL A 292 -13.09 -11.65 -3.88
C VAL A 292 -12.54 -10.42 -4.58
N ALA A 293 -12.04 -10.62 -5.80
CA ALA A 293 -11.62 -9.55 -6.70
C ALA A 293 -12.47 -9.61 -7.97
N ILE A 294 -13.13 -8.51 -8.33
CA ILE A 294 -13.95 -8.39 -9.53
C ILE A 294 -13.35 -7.35 -10.46
N ASN A 295 -13.12 -7.73 -11.71
CA ASN A 295 -12.50 -6.90 -12.73
C ASN A 295 -13.52 -6.48 -13.78
N PHE A 296 -13.75 -5.18 -13.94
CA PHE A 296 -14.58 -4.68 -15.05
C PHE A 296 -13.72 -4.48 -16.29
N VAL A 297 -14.00 -5.26 -17.32
CA VAL A 297 -13.19 -5.30 -18.55
C VAL A 297 -14.03 -4.93 -19.76
N LYS A 298 -13.54 -3.98 -20.55
CA LYS A 298 -14.05 -3.76 -21.90
C LYS A 298 -13.36 -4.67 -22.91
N SER A 299 -13.88 -4.72 -24.14
CA SER A 299 -13.30 -5.51 -25.24
C SER A 299 -11.79 -5.26 -25.43
N ASP A 300 -11.34 -4.01 -25.28
CA ASP A 300 -9.93 -3.64 -25.43
C ASP A 300 -9.07 -4.07 -24.22
N ASP A 301 -9.68 -4.21 -23.04
CA ASP A 301 -9.02 -4.53 -21.78
C ASP A 301 -8.76 -6.04 -21.63
N ILE A 302 -9.46 -6.89 -22.40
CA ILE A 302 -9.35 -8.36 -22.32
C ILE A 302 -7.90 -8.81 -22.51
N LYS A 303 -7.15 -8.18 -23.43
CA LYS A 303 -5.74 -8.51 -23.66
C LYS A 303 -4.87 -8.26 -22.43
N ILE A 304 -5.14 -7.16 -21.71
CA ILE A 304 -4.42 -6.79 -20.48
C ILE A 304 -4.75 -7.80 -19.38
N LEU A 305 -6.02 -8.19 -19.25
CA LEU A 305 -6.44 -9.19 -18.26
C LEU A 305 -5.78 -10.55 -18.51
N ARG A 306 -5.78 -11.03 -19.76
CA ARG A 306 -5.14 -12.31 -20.13
C ARG A 306 -3.63 -12.29 -19.94
N ASP A 307 -3.01 -11.14 -20.17
CA ASP A 307 -1.58 -10.95 -19.92
C ASP A 307 -1.25 -11.01 -18.40
N ILE A 308 -2.10 -10.44 -17.55
CA ILE A 308 -2.00 -10.60 -16.08
C ILE A 308 -2.19 -12.07 -15.68
N GLU A 309 -3.23 -12.72 -16.20
CA GLU A 309 -3.56 -14.12 -15.94
C GLU A 309 -2.39 -15.06 -16.29
N GLN A 310 -1.82 -14.88 -17.47
CA GLN A 310 -0.66 -15.65 -17.95
C GLN A 310 0.61 -15.34 -17.15
N TYR A 311 0.86 -14.07 -16.83
CA TYR A 311 2.09 -13.66 -16.14
C TYR A 311 2.14 -14.18 -14.69
N TYR A 312 0.99 -14.19 -14.02
CA TYR A 312 0.84 -14.69 -12.66
C TYR A 312 0.24 -16.10 -12.63
N SER A 313 0.30 -16.87 -13.72
CA SER A 313 -0.18 -18.27 -13.79
C SER A 313 -1.42 -18.54 -12.93
N THR A 314 -2.42 -17.64 -13.02
CA THR A 314 -3.62 -17.63 -12.16
C THR A 314 -4.84 -17.86 -13.02
N GLN A 315 -5.98 -18.18 -12.42
CA GLN A 315 -7.26 -18.22 -13.12
C GLN A 315 -8.11 -16.99 -12.78
N ILE A 316 -8.62 -16.29 -13.79
CA ILE A 316 -9.60 -15.21 -13.63
C ILE A 316 -10.86 -15.59 -14.41
N ASP A 317 -11.84 -16.10 -13.68
CA ASP A 317 -13.05 -16.66 -14.27
C ASP A 317 -14.05 -15.58 -14.69
N GLU A 318 -14.88 -15.89 -15.68
CA GLU A 318 -16.06 -15.07 -15.92
C GLU A 318 -16.98 -15.15 -14.70
N MET A 319 -17.50 -14.00 -14.25
CA MET A 319 -18.31 -13.96 -13.04
C MET A 319 -19.56 -14.83 -13.20
N PRO A 320 -19.80 -15.83 -12.32
CA PRO A 320 -20.97 -16.67 -12.41
C PRO A 320 -22.23 -15.89 -12.05
N MET A 321 -23.40 -16.32 -12.52
CA MET A 321 -24.67 -15.68 -12.19
C MET A 321 -25.01 -15.69 -10.70
N ASN A 322 -24.51 -16.67 -9.94
CA ASN A 322 -24.74 -16.79 -8.50
C ASN A 322 -23.50 -16.36 -7.72
N VAL A 323 -23.39 -15.05 -7.43
CA VAL A 323 -22.23 -14.44 -6.77
C VAL A 323 -22.41 -14.38 -5.24
N ALA A 324 -23.64 -14.48 -4.75
CA ALA A 324 -23.97 -14.35 -3.33
C ALA A 324 -23.30 -15.43 -2.45
N ASP A 325 -23.07 -16.63 -3.00
CA ASP A 325 -22.44 -17.75 -2.29
C ASP A 325 -20.89 -17.68 -2.27
N LEU A 326 -20.29 -16.66 -2.89
CA LEU A 326 -18.83 -16.55 -3.06
C LEU A 326 -18.13 -15.71 -1.99
N ILE A 327 -18.86 -14.85 -1.26
CA ILE A 327 -18.34 -13.89 -0.27
C ILE A 327 -18.52 -14.38 1.17
#